data_AF-A0A9W6P0T3-F1
#
_entry.id   AF-A0A9W6P0T3-F1
#
_cell.length_a   1.000
_cell.length_b   1.000
_cell.length_c   1.000
_cell.angle_alpha   90.00
_cell.angle_beta   90.00
_cell.angle_gamma   90.00
#
_symmetry.space_group_name_H-M   'P 1'
#
loop_
_entity.id
_entity.type
_entity.pdbx_description
1 polymer ?
#
loop_
_entity_poly.entity_id
_entity_poly.type
_entity_poly.pdbx_seq_one_letter_code
_entity_poly.pdbx_strand_id
1 'polypeptide(L)'
;MSLASVWLQLHDGSLVRADQATEITVHPTPALSGKPAHWLLTVSVPVSVGSGDRGGWRTEQLHRTLAQTSTPPTDAPLALARLLARLDAADASGVVHADTSHVRHLPHPDHTLGAGEVRLGFTAFAGAEPGTALDGVVTPDDPEELAEDRSRRAALAGSGAGPR
;
A
#
# COMPACT_ATOMS: atom_id res chain seq x y z
N MET A 1 -5.01 18.10 -6.94
CA MET A 1 -5.34 16.77 -6.39
C MET A 1 -4.31 15.83 -6.96
N SER A 2 -3.26 15.55 -6.20
CA SER A 2 -2.06 14.96 -6.79
C SER A 2 -2.20 13.46 -7.08
N LEU A 3 -3.02 12.75 -6.29
CA LEU A 3 -3.29 11.32 -6.53
C LEU A 3 -3.98 11.00 -7.86
N ALA A 4 -4.47 12.02 -8.59
CA ALA A 4 -5.00 11.86 -9.93
C ALA A 4 -3.96 11.35 -10.95
N SER A 5 -2.67 11.59 -10.68
CA SER A 5 -1.54 11.14 -11.50
C SER A 5 -0.86 9.87 -10.96
N VAL A 6 -1.41 9.30 -9.89
CA VAL A 6 -0.93 8.05 -9.27
C VAL A 6 -1.89 6.92 -9.65
N TRP A 7 -1.32 5.83 -10.16
CA TRP A 7 -2.04 4.64 -10.55
C TRP A 7 -1.70 3.47 -9.64
N LEU A 8 -2.68 2.66 -9.28
CA LEU A 8 -2.50 1.40 -8.59
C LEU A 8 -2.52 0.27 -9.62
N GLN A 9 -1.43 -0.50 -9.69
CA GLN A 9 -1.41 -1.72 -10.49
C GLN A 9 -2.11 -2.85 -9.72
N LEU A 10 -3.13 -3.41 -10.36
CA LEU A 10 -3.90 -4.53 -9.85
C LEU A 10 -3.16 -5.85 -10.10
N HIS A 11 -3.56 -6.90 -9.39
CA HIS A 11 -2.99 -8.24 -9.50
C HIS A 11 -3.08 -8.83 -10.91
N ASP A 12 -4.09 -8.43 -11.70
CA ASP A 12 -4.27 -8.83 -13.09
C ASP A 12 -3.45 -7.98 -14.10
N GLY A 13 -2.66 -7.02 -13.60
CA GLY A 13 -1.84 -6.11 -14.39
C GLY A 13 -2.58 -4.86 -14.89
N SER A 14 -3.90 -4.75 -14.69
CA SER A 14 -4.64 -3.54 -15.03
C SER A 14 -4.36 -2.39 -14.04
N LEU A 15 -4.76 -1.17 -14.39
CA LEU A 15 -4.50 0.03 -13.60
C LEU A 15 -5.81 0.67 -13.13
N VAL A 16 -5.82 1.14 -11.88
CA VAL A 16 -6.88 1.97 -11.30
C VAL A 16 -6.27 3.27 -10.79
N ARG A 17 -6.99 4.40 -10.90
CA ARG A 17 -6.50 5.65 -10.33
C ARG A 17 -6.57 5.64 -8.81
N ALA A 18 -5.53 6.11 -8.14
CA ALA A 18 -5.45 6.12 -6.69
C ALA A 18 -6.51 7.05 -6.06
N ASP A 19 -6.85 8.17 -6.70
CA ASP A 19 -7.89 9.09 -6.22
C ASP A 19 -9.33 8.55 -6.37
N GLN A 20 -9.51 7.43 -7.06
CA GLN A 20 -10.79 6.73 -7.17
C GLN A 20 -10.94 5.60 -6.13
N ALA A 21 -9.89 5.29 -5.35
CA ALA A 21 -10.00 4.29 -4.30
C ALA A 21 -10.76 4.89 -3.09
N THR A 22 -11.90 4.31 -2.74
CA THR A 22 -12.73 4.75 -1.61
C THR A 22 -12.46 3.98 -0.33
N GLU A 23 -11.92 2.77 -0.44
CA GLU A 23 -11.65 1.88 0.69
C GLU A 23 -10.47 0.96 0.37
N ILE A 24 -9.71 0.57 1.39
CA ILE A 24 -8.67 -0.46 1.32
C ILE A 24 -9.05 -1.56 2.30
N THR A 25 -9.22 -2.79 1.82
CA THR A 25 -9.68 -3.91 2.65
C THR A 25 -8.84 -5.16 2.47
N VAL A 26 -8.85 -6.01 3.49
CA VAL A 26 -8.23 -7.34 3.49
C VAL A 26 -9.29 -8.37 3.82
N HIS A 27 -9.42 -9.39 2.97
CA HIS A 27 -10.38 -10.47 3.21
C HIS A 27 -9.90 -11.80 2.62
N PRO A 28 -10.31 -12.94 3.20
CA PRO A 28 -10.00 -14.24 2.65
C PRO A 28 -10.90 -14.55 1.43
N THR A 29 -10.38 -15.29 0.47
CA THR A 29 -11.19 -15.93 -0.57
C THR A 29 -12.08 -17.01 0.06
N PRO A 30 -13.28 -17.27 -0.48
CA PRO A 30 -14.09 -18.39 -0.04
C PRO A 30 -13.31 -19.71 -0.08
N ALA A 31 -13.41 -20.51 0.98
CA ALA A 31 -12.81 -21.84 1.01
C ALA A 31 -13.56 -22.75 0.03
N LEU A 32 -12.85 -23.22 -1.01
CA LEU A 32 -13.37 -24.17 -1.99
C LEU A 32 -12.73 -25.54 -1.74
N SER A 33 -13.53 -26.61 -1.83
CA SER A 33 -13.01 -27.98 -1.66
C SER A 33 -11.84 -28.23 -2.62
N GLY A 34 -10.69 -28.62 -2.07
CA GLY A 34 -9.47 -28.89 -2.83
C GLY A 34 -8.64 -27.66 -3.24
N LYS A 35 -9.01 -26.44 -2.85
CA LYS A 35 -8.19 -25.23 -3.09
C LYS A 35 -7.85 -24.53 -1.77
N PRO A 36 -6.57 -24.20 -1.52
CA PRO A 36 -6.20 -23.41 -0.35
C PRO A 36 -6.87 -22.04 -0.42
N ALA A 37 -7.34 -21.55 0.71
CA ALA A 37 -7.82 -20.18 0.82
C ALA A 37 -6.63 -19.22 0.69
N HIS A 38 -6.85 -18.10 0.02
CA HIS A 38 -5.89 -17.01 -0.10
C HIS A 38 -6.44 -15.76 0.57
N TRP A 39 -5.55 -14.84 0.93
CA TRP A 39 -5.91 -13.52 1.41
C TRP A 39 -5.74 -12.51 0.29
N LEU A 40 -6.73 -11.63 0.13
CA LEU A 40 -6.72 -10.58 -0.87
C LEU A 40 -6.53 -9.23 -0.18
N LEU A 41 -5.61 -8.43 -0.69
CA LEU A 41 -5.57 -6.99 -0.47
C LEU A 41 -6.32 -6.34 -1.62
N THR A 42 -7.39 -5.59 -1.32
CA THR A 42 -8.25 -4.99 -2.34
C THR A 42 -8.50 -3.51 -2.09
N VAL A 43 -8.81 -2.79 -3.17
CA VAL A 43 -9.36 -1.43 -3.11
C VAL A 43 -10.76 -1.40 -3.69
N SER A 44 -11.65 -0.62 -3.07
CA SER A 44 -12.99 -0.37 -3.61
C SER A 44 -12.96 0.89 -4.48
N VAL A 45 -13.65 0.87 -5.62
CA VAL A 45 -13.86 2.06 -6.46
C VAL A 45 -15.36 2.40 -6.54
N PRO A 46 -15.75 3.68 -6.69
CA PRO A 46 -17.13 4.15 -6.66
C PRO A 46 -17.88 3.85 -7.97
N VAL A 47 -17.56 2.74 -8.62
CA VAL A 47 -18.30 2.20 -9.75
C VAL A 47 -19.17 1.08 -9.20
N SER A 48 -20.47 1.29 -9.21
CA SER A 48 -21.43 0.25 -8.81
C SER A 48 -21.44 -0.86 -9.87
N VAL A 49 -21.15 -2.08 -9.46
CA VAL A 49 -21.44 -3.28 -10.24
C VAL A 49 -22.77 -3.84 -9.75
N GLY A 50 -23.58 -4.38 -10.65
CA GLY A 50 -24.84 -4.99 -10.24
C GLY A 50 -25.18 -6.26 -10.98
N SER A 51 -25.97 -7.09 -10.29
CA SER A 51 -26.58 -8.29 -10.85
C SER A 51 -28.07 -8.27 -10.54
N GLY A 52 -28.89 -8.62 -11.54
CA GLY A 52 -30.33 -8.73 -11.38
C GLY A 52 -30.78 -10.18 -11.19
N ASP A 53 -31.79 -10.37 -10.33
CA ASP A 53 -32.61 -11.58 -10.30
C ASP A 53 -34.11 -11.20 -10.36
N ARG A 54 -35.02 -12.19 -10.28
CA ARG A 54 -36.48 -11.92 -10.31
C ARG A 54 -36.98 -11.07 -9.13
N GLY A 55 -36.19 -10.93 -8.07
CA GLY A 55 -36.48 -10.16 -6.86
C GLY A 55 -35.89 -8.74 -6.85
N GLY A 56 -35.07 -8.36 -7.83
CA GLY A 56 -34.60 -6.99 -7.99
C GLY A 56 -33.15 -6.86 -8.49
N TRP A 57 -32.63 -5.64 -8.44
CA TRP A 57 -31.26 -5.29 -8.84
C TRP A 57 -30.42 -5.05 -7.59
N ARG A 58 -29.33 -5.80 -7.42
CA ARG A 58 -28.36 -5.58 -6.33
C ARG A 58 -27.19 -4.80 -6.89
N THR A 59 -26.75 -3.76 -6.18
CA THR A 59 -25.54 -2.99 -6.50
C THR A 59 -24.55 -3.06 -5.36
N GLU A 60 -23.29 -3.33 -5.67
CA GLU A 60 -22.19 -3.35 -4.71
C GLU A 60 -21.02 -2.51 -5.23
N GLN A 61 -20.15 -2.08 -4.32
CA GLN A 61 -18.90 -1.44 -4.69
C GLN A 61 -18.01 -2.45 -5.41
N LEU A 62 -17.29 -1.97 -6.42
CA LEU A 62 -16.37 -2.79 -7.18
C LEU A 62 -15.05 -2.94 -6.41
N HIS A 63 -14.84 -4.10 -5.82
CA HIS A 63 -13.56 -4.46 -5.22
C HIS A 63 -12.56 -4.90 -6.31
N ARG A 64 -11.35 -4.34 -6.26
CA ARG A 64 -10.25 -4.61 -7.18
C ARG A 64 -9.04 -5.12 -6.41
N THR A 65 -8.52 -6.27 -6.82
CA THR A 65 -7.42 -6.95 -6.12
C THR A 65 -6.06 -6.33 -6.48
N LEU A 66 -5.31 -5.91 -5.47
CA LEU A 66 -3.92 -5.45 -5.61
C LEU A 66 -2.93 -6.61 -5.47
N ALA A 67 -3.13 -7.45 -4.45
CA ALA A 67 -2.25 -8.57 -4.16
C ALA A 67 -3.02 -9.75 -3.57
N GLN A 68 -2.45 -10.94 -3.77
CA GLN A 68 -2.94 -12.20 -3.21
C GLN A 68 -1.82 -12.92 -2.47
N THR A 69 -2.08 -13.32 -1.23
CA THR A 69 -1.11 -13.97 -0.33
C THR A 69 -1.69 -15.25 0.26
N SER A 70 -0.83 -16.10 0.85
CA SER A 70 -1.25 -17.33 1.55
C SER A 70 -1.67 -17.08 3.00
N THR A 71 -1.29 -15.96 3.60
CA THR A 71 -1.61 -15.56 4.98
C THR A 71 -2.08 -14.10 5.00
N PRO A 72 -2.74 -13.63 6.08
CA PRO A 72 -3.30 -12.28 6.12
C PRO A 72 -2.20 -11.21 6.04
N PRO A 73 -2.25 -10.27 5.06
CA PRO A 73 -1.32 -9.15 4.97
C PRO A 73 -1.77 -8.00 5.90
N THR A 74 -1.71 -8.22 7.22
CA THR A 74 -2.34 -7.36 8.23
C THR A 74 -1.92 -5.89 8.16
N ASP A 75 -0.64 -5.60 7.89
CA ASP A 75 -0.12 -4.22 7.86
C ASP A 75 -0.23 -3.55 6.49
N ALA A 76 -0.54 -4.32 5.43
CA ALA A 76 -0.52 -3.82 4.06
C ALA A 76 -1.53 -2.68 3.80
N PRO A 77 -2.76 -2.67 4.37
CA PRO A 77 -3.67 -1.53 4.22
C PRO A 77 -3.10 -0.22 4.76
N LEU A 78 -2.48 -0.28 5.94
CA LEU A 78 -1.89 0.89 6.58
C LEU A 78 -0.63 1.35 5.84
N ALA A 79 0.20 0.41 5.39
CA ALA A 79 1.37 0.72 4.56
C ALA A 79 0.97 1.41 3.25
N LEU A 80 -0.11 0.94 2.59
CA LEU A 80 -0.64 1.55 1.37
C LEU A 80 -1.18 2.95 1.63
N ALA A 81 -1.99 3.14 2.67
CA ALA A 81 -2.50 4.46 3.04
C ALA A 81 -1.36 5.46 3.31
N ARG A 82 -0.32 5.03 4.03
CA ARG A 82 0.88 5.87 4.29
C ARG A 82 1.64 6.19 3.01
N LEU A 83 1.81 5.23 2.11
CA LEU A 83 2.46 5.47 0.81
C LEU A 83 1.68 6.48 -0.01
N LEU A 84 0.36 6.31 -0.13
CA LEU A 84 -0.50 7.25 -0.86
C LEU A 84 -0.45 8.66 -0.26
N ALA A 85 -0.45 8.79 1.07
CA ALA A 85 -0.29 10.09 1.71
C ALA A 85 1.05 10.77 1.39
N ARG A 86 2.15 10.00 1.33
CA ARG A 86 3.47 10.53 0.95
C ARG A 86 3.52 10.94 -0.51
N LEU A 87 2.97 10.12 -1.41
CA LEU A 87 2.87 10.45 -2.83
C LEU A 87 1.99 11.68 -3.04
N ASP A 88 0.94 11.83 -2.22
CA ASP A 88 0.08 13.00 -2.32
C ASP A 88 0.82 14.30 -1.92
N ALA A 89 1.58 14.24 -0.83
CA ALA A 89 2.39 15.35 -0.35
C ALA A 89 3.53 15.74 -1.31
N ALA A 90 4.04 14.78 -2.10
CA ALA A 90 5.12 15.00 -3.07
C ALA A 90 4.65 15.43 -4.46
N ASP A 91 3.33 15.57 -4.67
CA ASP A 91 2.71 15.77 -5.99
C ASP A 91 3.17 14.75 -7.04
N ALA A 92 3.34 13.49 -6.60
CA ALA A 92 3.99 12.46 -7.40
C ALA A 92 3.11 11.97 -8.56
N SER A 93 3.77 11.50 -9.63
CA SER A 93 3.11 10.92 -10.80
C SER A 93 3.78 9.59 -11.16
N GLY A 94 3.01 8.49 -11.19
CA GLY A 94 3.56 7.16 -11.43
C GLY A 94 2.62 6.01 -11.08
N VAL A 95 3.19 4.82 -10.92
CA VAL A 95 2.47 3.57 -10.65
C VAL A 95 2.93 2.94 -9.34
N VAL A 96 2.00 2.68 -8.43
CA VAL A 96 2.19 1.86 -7.24
C VAL A 96 1.95 0.39 -7.61
N HIS A 97 2.85 -0.49 -7.20
CA HIS A 97 2.74 -1.93 -7.40
C HIS A 97 2.85 -2.67 -6.06
N ALA A 98 2.20 -3.83 -5.97
CA ALA A 98 2.25 -4.70 -4.81
C ALA A 98 2.94 -6.01 -5.21
N ASP A 99 4.08 -6.31 -4.59
CA ASP A 99 4.87 -7.51 -4.84
C ASP A 99 4.69 -8.52 -3.70
N THR A 100 4.54 -9.80 -4.07
CA THR A 100 4.40 -10.94 -3.14
C THR A 100 5.50 -12.00 -3.36
N SER A 101 6.49 -11.71 -4.19
CA SER A 101 7.50 -12.65 -4.70
C SER A 101 8.69 -12.82 -3.74
N HIS A 102 8.41 -13.38 -2.56
CA HIS A 102 9.45 -13.98 -1.71
C HIS A 102 9.00 -15.24 -0.96
N VAL A 103 8.19 -16.09 -1.61
CA VAL A 103 7.84 -17.43 -1.10
C VAL A 103 8.30 -18.53 -2.06
N ARG A 104 9.56 -18.45 -2.52
CA ARG A 104 10.30 -19.59 -3.09
C ARG A 104 11.68 -19.70 -2.46
N HIS A 105 11.70 -20.32 -1.28
CA HIS A 105 12.75 -21.22 -0.77
C HIS A 105 14.19 -20.98 -1.29
N LEU A 106 14.86 -19.94 -0.80
CA LEU A 106 16.31 -19.97 -0.60
C LEU A 106 16.62 -19.43 0.79
N PRO A 107 17.43 -20.13 1.61
CA PRO A 107 17.82 -19.63 2.91
C PRO A 107 18.88 -18.53 2.70
N HIS A 108 18.47 -17.26 2.80
CA HIS A 108 19.40 -16.15 3.02
C HIS A 108 19.31 -15.74 4.49
N PRO A 109 20.44 -15.67 5.23
CA PRO A 109 20.42 -15.66 6.69
C PRO A 109 19.96 -14.35 7.33
N ASP A 110 19.78 -13.26 6.57
CA ASP A 110 19.52 -11.94 7.19
C ASP A 110 18.10 -11.40 7.03
N HIS A 111 17.25 -11.94 6.15
CA HIS A 111 15.85 -11.48 6.05
C HIS A 111 14.90 -12.62 5.62
N THR A 112 14.35 -13.36 6.58
CA THR A 112 13.15 -14.17 6.35
C THR A 112 11.94 -13.26 6.27
N LEU A 113 11.62 -12.75 5.09
CA LEU A 113 10.30 -12.16 4.83
C LEU A 113 9.24 -13.23 5.11
N GLY A 114 8.30 -12.91 6.00
CA GLY A 114 7.27 -13.86 6.42
C GLY A 114 6.40 -14.26 5.22
N ALA A 115 6.05 -15.54 5.11
CA ALA A 115 5.07 -16.00 4.14
C ALA A 115 3.76 -15.23 4.37
N GLY A 116 3.44 -14.23 3.51
CA GLY A 116 2.35 -13.28 3.76
C GLY A 116 2.64 -11.82 3.50
N GLU A 117 3.91 -11.44 3.35
CA GLU A 117 4.27 -10.04 3.25
C GLU A 117 3.97 -9.47 1.86
N VAL A 118 3.32 -8.30 1.83
CA VAL A 118 3.07 -7.52 0.63
C VAL A 118 4.02 -6.33 0.63
N ARG A 119 4.93 -6.27 -0.34
CA ARG A 119 5.82 -5.12 -0.51
C ARG A 119 5.19 -4.13 -1.48
N LEU A 120 5.09 -2.88 -1.06
CA LEU A 120 4.57 -1.81 -1.90
C LEU A 120 5.74 -1.03 -2.49
N GLY A 121 5.76 -0.92 -3.81
CA GLY A 121 6.74 -0.10 -4.53
C GLY A 121 6.06 0.98 -5.37
N PHE A 122 6.85 1.94 -5.84
CA PHE A 122 6.39 3.02 -6.69
C PHE A 122 7.38 3.24 -7.84
N THR A 123 6.86 3.38 -9.05
CA THR A 123 7.63 3.69 -10.25
C THR A 123 7.14 5.02 -10.81
N ALA A 124 7.98 6.06 -10.73
CA ALA A 124 7.66 7.37 -11.28
C ALA A 124 7.59 7.35 -12.81
N PHE A 125 6.74 8.19 -13.39
CA PHE A 125 6.78 8.44 -14.84
C PHE A 125 8.01 9.29 -15.19
N ALA A 126 8.71 8.95 -16.28
CA ALA A 126 9.86 9.71 -16.75
C ALA A 126 9.45 11.16 -17.07
N GLY A 127 10.19 12.14 -16.53
CA GLY A 127 9.91 13.56 -16.72
C GLY A 127 8.97 14.20 -15.69
N ALA A 128 8.54 13.45 -14.66
CA ALA A 128 8.02 14.07 -13.45
C ALA A 128 9.20 14.75 -12.73
N GLU A 129 9.23 16.08 -12.70
CA GLU A 129 10.20 16.82 -11.90
C GLU A 129 10.16 16.28 -10.46
N PRO A 130 11.28 15.75 -9.94
CA PRO A 130 11.28 15.09 -8.64
C PRO A 130 11.10 16.14 -7.56
N GLY A 131 9.89 16.27 -7.04
CA GLY A 131 9.65 16.71 -5.67
C GLY A 131 10.20 15.68 -4.70
N THR A 132 11.53 15.56 -4.62
CA THR A 132 12.29 14.63 -3.75
C THR A 132 12.02 13.14 -4.04
N ALA A 133 12.95 12.49 -4.74
CA ALA A 133 12.91 11.06 -5.03
C ALA A 133 12.75 10.21 -3.74
N LEU A 134 11.61 9.53 -3.60
CA LEU A 134 11.41 8.50 -2.59
C LEU A 134 11.83 7.14 -3.16
N ASP A 135 13.14 6.95 -3.34
CA ASP A 135 13.72 5.61 -3.43
C ASP A 135 13.97 5.11 -2.00
N GLY A 136 12.90 4.62 -1.38
CA GLY A 136 12.92 4.09 -0.02
C GLY A 136 12.38 2.67 0.01
N VAL A 137 13.27 1.70 0.14
CA VAL A 137 12.89 0.39 0.70
C VAL A 137 12.41 0.66 2.12
N VAL A 138 11.10 0.58 2.36
CA VAL A 138 10.55 0.65 3.72
C VAL A 138 10.76 -0.73 4.35
N THR A 139 11.81 -0.87 5.15
CA THR A 139 11.93 -1.92 6.17
C THR A 139 11.22 -1.47 7.45
N PRO A 140 10.54 -2.36 8.18
CA PRO A 140 9.85 -1.98 9.41
C PRO A 140 10.87 -1.72 10.53
N ASP A 141 10.77 -0.52 11.12
CA ASP A 141 11.41 -0.05 12.36
C ASP A 141 12.91 -0.34 12.53
N ASP A 142 13.74 0.62 12.07
CA ASP A 142 15.10 0.75 12.57
C ASP A 142 15.06 1.59 13.88
N PRO A 143 15.35 1.01 15.06
CA PRO A 143 15.19 1.69 16.34
C PRO A 143 16.15 2.87 16.54
N GLU A 144 17.21 2.97 15.73
CA GLU A 144 18.13 4.11 15.72
C GLU A 144 17.48 5.38 15.15
N GLU A 145 16.62 5.26 14.14
CA GLU A 145 16.01 6.43 13.48
C GLU A 145 15.02 7.15 14.41
N LEU A 146 14.34 6.38 15.28
CA LEU A 146 13.47 6.91 16.33
C LEU A 146 14.24 7.63 17.45
N ALA A 147 15.48 7.23 17.72
CA ALA A 147 16.34 7.87 18.73
C ALA A 147 16.90 9.20 18.23
N GLU A 148 17.24 9.28 16.94
CA GLU A 148 17.71 10.53 16.31
C GLU A 148 16.60 11.57 16.16
N ASP A 149 15.38 11.16 15.77
CA ASP A 149 14.25 12.10 15.65
C ASP A 149 13.82 12.66 17.03
N ARG A 150 13.87 11.82 18.08
CA ARG A 150 13.64 12.26 19.46
C ARG A 150 14.72 13.23 19.94
N SER A 151 15.98 12.98 19.57
CA SER A 151 17.12 13.85 19.92
C SER A 151 17.04 15.21 19.21
N ARG A 152 16.64 15.23 17.93
CA ARG A 152 16.40 16.47 17.17
C ARG A 152 15.24 17.28 17.74
N ARG A 153 14.14 16.63 18.11
CA ARG A 153 13.00 17.30 18.75
C ARG A 153 13.35 17.88 20.13
N ALA A 154 14.18 17.19 20.92
CA ALA A 154 14.66 17.70 22.20
C ALA A 154 15.59 18.91 22.04
N ALA A 155 16.47 18.91 21.03
CA ALA A 155 17.35 20.03 20.72
C ALA A 155 16.60 21.29 20.25
N LEU A 156 15.53 21.12 19.46
CA LEU A 156 14.70 22.23 19.00
C LEU A 156 13.82 22.83 20.14
N ALA A 157 13.42 22.01 21.11
CA ALA A 157 12.67 22.48 22.28
C ALA A 157 13.55 23.24 23.31
N GLY A 158 14.87 23.07 23.29
CA GLY A 158 15.81 23.72 24.20
C GLY A 158 16.28 25.12 23.79
N SER A 159 16.02 25.56 22.55
CA SER A 159 16.54 26.83 22.01
C SER A 159 15.64 28.05 22.28
N GLY A 160 14.71 27.95 23.23
CA GLY A 160 13.73 28.99 23.56
C GLY A 160 13.81 29.47 25.00
N ALA A 161 15.00 29.72 25.54
CA ALA A 161 15.15 30.38 26.83
C ALA A 161 16.43 31.24 26.90
N GLY A 162 16.27 32.56 26.81
CA GLY A 162 17.34 33.54 27.04
C GLY A 162 16.80 34.98 26.97
N PRO A 163 17.35 35.94 27.74
CA PRO A 163 16.57 36.61 28.77
C PRO A 163 16.41 38.14 28.61
N ARG A 164 15.52 38.66 29.48
CA ARG A 164 15.25 40.05 29.92
C ARG A 164 14.09 40.77 29.24
#